data_AF-A0A344TS15-F1
#
_entry.id   AF-A0A344TS15-F1
#
_cell.length_a   1.000
_cell.length_b   1.000
_cell.length_c   1.000
_cell.angle_alpha   90.00
_cell.angle_beta   90.00
_cell.angle_gamma   90.00
#
_symmetry.space_group_name_H-M   'P 1'
#
loop_
_entity.id
_entity.type
_entity.pdbx_description
1 polymer ?
#
loop_
_entity_poly.entity_id
_entity_poly.type
_entity_poly.pdbx_seq_one_letter_code
_entity_poly.pdbx_strand_id
1 'polypeptide(L)'
;MIMLNKLEQYYYEAKGNKWYGYFAIFCRLALAVAWVISGLVKIKGERFAAGLSSNHPLGQYFDALLNTGYYYTFIGVGQVIVALLLLIPRTALLGAISSFPIILNICVLTYSVRFEGTRAATFMLLANLFLLCWDYNRLKSILPFKQDKLDAHSIKEKPLKSRFPFLFFGGVVATLALVVFLNNIIYDIRPGNSPEECTNGCPDNSNPKACQEFCDCIHNKGKPIGKCLEEYEKAK
;
A
#
# COMPACT_ATOMS: atom_id res chain seq x y z
N MET A 1 -5.77 -29.79 10.29
CA MET A 1 -5.66 -29.71 11.77
C MET A 1 -4.21 -29.47 12.24
N ILE A 2 -3.20 -30.20 11.74
CA ILE A 2 -1.79 -30.07 12.21
C ILE A 2 -1.11 -28.73 11.83
N MET A 3 -1.38 -28.16 10.65
CA MET A 3 -0.77 -26.88 10.24
C MET A 3 -1.30 -25.66 11.00
N LEU A 4 -2.58 -25.67 11.40
CA LEU A 4 -3.19 -24.58 12.18
C LEU A 4 -2.47 -24.40 13.52
N ASN A 5 -2.13 -25.49 14.19
CA ASN A 5 -1.44 -25.47 15.48
C ASN A 5 -0.03 -24.86 15.41
N LYS A 6 0.71 -25.08 14.32
CA LYS A 6 2.06 -24.49 14.16
C LYS A 6 2.00 -22.98 13.91
N LEU A 7 1.03 -22.52 13.13
CA LEU A 7 0.82 -21.09 12.86
C LEU A 7 0.36 -20.34 14.11
N GLU A 8 -0.59 -20.89 14.86
CA GLU A 8 -1.03 -20.31 16.13
C GLU A 8 0.12 -20.27 17.16
N GLN A 9 0.94 -21.33 17.25
CA GLN A 9 2.12 -21.32 18.11
C GLN A 9 3.10 -20.20 17.75
N TYR A 10 3.46 -20.05 16.47
CA TYR A 10 4.34 -18.97 16.01
C TYR A 10 3.75 -17.59 16.30
N TYR A 11 2.43 -17.42 16.10
CA TYR A 11 1.73 -16.18 16.42
C TYR A 11 1.89 -15.82 17.91
N TYR A 12 1.64 -16.76 18.84
CA TYR A 12 1.79 -16.50 20.28
C TYR A 12 3.25 -16.23 20.67
N GLU A 13 4.21 -16.92 20.06
CA GLU A 13 5.64 -16.64 20.26
C GLU A 13 6.02 -15.22 19.79
N ALA A 14 5.50 -14.79 18.64
CA ALA A 14 5.71 -13.44 18.11
C ALA A 14 5.07 -12.37 19.01
N LYS A 15 3.85 -12.60 19.53
CA LYS A 15 3.20 -11.69 20.50
C LYS A 15 3.98 -11.55 21.80
N GLY A 16 4.73 -12.58 22.20
CA GLY A 16 5.63 -12.55 23.34
C GLY A 16 6.98 -11.84 23.11
N ASN A 17 7.23 -11.27 21.93
CA ASN A 17 8.50 -10.61 21.59
C ASN A 17 8.29 -9.11 21.32
N LYS A 18 9.03 -8.26 22.04
CA LYS A 18 8.89 -6.79 22.00
C LYS A 18 9.12 -6.19 20.62
N TRP A 19 9.99 -6.80 19.81
CA TRP A 19 10.33 -6.27 18.48
C TRP A 19 9.18 -6.33 17.49
N TYR A 20 8.34 -7.37 17.56
CA TYR A 20 7.13 -7.44 16.75
C TYR A 20 6.10 -6.40 17.22
N GLY A 21 6.06 -6.12 18.53
CA GLY A 21 5.25 -5.02 19.09
C GLY A 21 5.69 -3.65 18.57
N TYR A 22 7.01 -3.37 18.57
CA TYR A 22 7.53 -2.14 17.98
C TYR A 22 7.27 -2.04 16.48
N PHE A 23 7.40 -3.15 15.75
CA PHE A 23 7.06 -3.18 14.33
C PHE A 23 5.56 -2.92 14.08
N ALA A 24 4.68 -3.45 14.92
CA ALA A 24 3.24 -3.14 14.86
C ALA A 24 2.95 -1.66 15.13
N ILE A 25 3.62 -1.05 16.11
CA ILE A 25 3.52 0.39 16.36
C ILE A 25 4.02 1.18 15.15
N PHE A 26 5.17 0.81 14.59
CA PHE A 26 5.70 1.42 13.37
C PHE A 26 4.70 1.35 12.21
N CYS A 27 4.15 0.18 11.90
CA CYS A 27 3.15 0.01 10.84
C CYS A 27 1.90 0.88 11.08
N ARG A 28 1.42 0.98 12.33
CA ARG A 28 0.29 1.85 12.69
C ARG A 28 0.60 3.32 12.45
N LEU A 29 1.74 3.79 12.92
CA LEU A 29 2.16 5.19 12.75
C LEU A 29 2.38 5.52 11.26
N ALA A 30 3.06 4.65 10.52
CA ALA A 30 3.32 4.85 9.10
C ALA A 30 2.01 4.92 8.29
N LEU A 31 1.07 4.00 8.53
CA LEU A 31 -0.24 4.04 7.88
C LEU A 31 -1.05 5.27 8.28
N ALA A 32 -1.08 5.61 9.57
CA ALA A 32 -1.79 6.80 10.04
C ALA A 32 -1.25 8.07 9.38
N VAL A 33 0.07 8.23 9.30
CA VAL A 33 0.71 9.37 8.62
C VAL A 33 0.31 9.41 7.14
N ALA A 34 0.38 8.28 6.43
CA ALA A 34 0.01 8.22 5.02
C ALA A 34 -1.47 8.60 4.79
N TRP A 35 -2.38 8.11 5.65
CA TRP A 35 -3.80 8.45 5.59
C TRP A 35 -4.09 9.90 5.96
N VAL A 36 -3.37 10.49 6.93
CA VAL A 36 -3.47 11.91 7.25
C VAL A 36 -3.01 12.76 6.08
N ILE A 37 -1.84 12.49 5.50
CA ILE A 37 -1.33 13.26 4.35
C ILE A 37 -2.32 13.19 3.19
N SER A 38 -2.73 11.99 2.78
CA SER A 38 -3.69 11.80 1.69
C SER A 38 -5.05 12.43 1.99
N GLY A 39 -5.53 12.33 3.23
CA GLY A 39 -6.84 12.85 3.65
C GLY A 39 -6.87 14.37 3.71
N LEU A 40 -5.84 15.01 4.26
CA LEU A 40 -5.76 16.47 4.38
C LEU A 40 -5.71 17.16 3.02
N VAL A 41 -4.99 16.61 2.04
CA VAL A 41 -4.99 17.12 0.66
C VAL A 41 -6.42 17.17 0.09
N LYS A 42 -7.20 16.10 0.32
CA LYS A 42 -8.59 16.01 -0.15
C LYS A 42 -9.52 16.98 0.58
N ILE A 43 -9.33 17.15 1.89
CA ILE A 43 -10.13 18.07 2.70
C ILE A 43 -9.88 19.53 2.31
N LYS A 44 -8.64 19.88 1.94
CA LYS A 44 -8.29 21.23 1.46
C LYS A 44 -8.80 21.53 0.05
N GLY A 45 -9.39 20.55 -0.65
CA GLY A 45 -9.76 20.70 -2.06
C GLY A 45 -8.55 20.77 -2.99
N GLU A 46 -7.39 20.29 -2.54
CA GLU A 46 -6.19 20.21 -3.36
C GLU A 46 -6.21 18.91 -4.18
N ARG A 47 -5.65 18.96 -5.39
CA ARG A 47 -5.53 17.79 -6.26
C ARG A 47 -4.52 16.80 -5.69
N PHE A 48 -4.95 15.58 -5.42
CA PHE A 48 -4.04 14.51 -5.02
C PHE A 48 -3.07 14.17 -6.16
N ALA A 49 -1.80 13.98 -5.84
CA ALA A 49 -0.72 13.82 -6.81
C ALA A 49 -0.72 14.94 -7.86
N ALA A 50 -0.75 16.20 -7.41
CA ALA A 50 -0.86 17.38 -8.29
C ALA A 50 0.20 17.43 -9.42
N GLY A 51 1.38 16.85 -9.20
CA GLY A 51 2.43 16.74 -10.22
C GLY A 51 2.14 15.75 -11.36
N LEU A 52 1.18 14.83 -11.19
CA LEU A 52 0.81 13.85 -12.21
C LEU A 52 0.02 14.53 -13.34
N SER A 53 0.50 14.41 -14.58
CA SER A 53 -0.19 14.98 -15.74
C SER A 53 -1.67 14.56 -15.82
N SER A 54 -2.57 15.50 -16.11
CA SER A 54 -3.99 15.21 -16.40
C SER A 54 -4.19 14.27 -17.59
N ASN A 55 -3.20 14.18 -18.47
CA ASN A 55 -3.24 13.27 -19.61
C ASN A 55 -2.99 11.80 -19.22
N HIS A 56 -2.41 11.57 -18.03
CA HIS A 56 -2.29 10.23 -17.47
C HIS A 56 -3.68 9.72 -17.04
N PRO A 57 -4.06 8.45 -17.28
CA PRO A 57 -5.40 7.94 -16.92
C PRO A 57 -5.76 8.17 -15.45
N LEU A 58 -4.78 7.98 -14.55
CA LEU A 58 -4.95 8.24 -13.12
C LEU A 58 -5.02 9.75 -12.81
N GLY A 59 -4.34 10.59 -13.57
CA GLY A 59 -4.42 12.05 -13.44
C GLY A 59 -5.81 12.55 -13.84
N GLN A 60 -6.31 12.09 -14.99
CA GLN A 60 -7.70 12.26 -15.44
C GLN A 60 -8.71 11.79 -14.38
N TYR A 61 -8.48 10.62 -13.78
CA TYR A 61 -9.31 10.11 -12.69
C TYR A 61 -9.28 11.03 -11.47
N PHE A 62 -8.12 11.54 -11.07
CA PHE A 62 -8.01 12.48 -9.95
C PHE A 62 -8.64 13.84 -10.25
N ASP A 63 -8.58 14.32 -11.49
CA ASP A 63 -9.29 15.53 -11.91
C ASP A 63 -10.80 15.34 -11.83
N ALA A 64 -11.31 14.24 -12.39
CA ALA A 64 -12.72 13.88 -12.30
C ALA A 64 -13.16 13.73 -10.83
N LEU A 65 -12.34 13.07 -10.02
CA LEU A 65 -12.61 12.86 -8.60
C LEU A 65 -12.62 14.19 -7.82
N LEU A 66 -11.67 15.09 -8.05
CA LEU A 66 -11.65 16.42 -7.45
C LEU A 66 -12.92 17.21 -7.80
N ASN A 67 -13.35 17.13 -9.07
CA ASN A 67 -14.55 17.81 -9.57
C ASN A 67 -15.87 17.24 -9.03
N THR A 68 -15.85 16.15 -8.26
CA THR A 68 -17.03 15.67 -7.53
C THR A 68 -17.37 16.52 -6.29
N GLY A 69 -16.54 17.50 -5.95
CA GLY A 69 -16.79 18.45 -4.87
C GLY A 69 -16.86 17.76 -3.51
N TYR A 70 -18.02 17.81 -2.85
CA TYR A 70 -18.21 17.26 -1.50
C TYR A 70 -17.80 15.79 -1.37
N TYR A 71 -18.00 14.97 -2.42
CA TYR A 71 -17.62 13.56 -2.38
C TYR A 71 -16.09 13.38 -2.22
N TYR A 72 -15.28 14.23 -2.85
CA TYR A 72 -13.83 14.23 -2.68
C TYR A 72 -13.42 14.55 -1.24
N THR A 73 -14.05 15.59 -0.65
CA THR A 73 -13.86 15.95 0.77
C THR A 73 -14.30 14.81 1.69
N PHE A 74 -15.41 14.14 1.40
CA PHE A 74 -15.92 13.01 2.17
C PHE A 74 -14.92 11.85 2.22
N ILE A 75 -14.28 11.51 1.09
CA ILE A 75 -13.18 10.52 1.06
C ILE A 75 -12.04 10.97 1.96
N GLY A 76 -11.65 12.25 1.90
CA GLY A 76 -10.60 12.83 2.74
C GLY A 76 -10.89 12.70 4.23
N VAL A 77 -12.11 13.05 4.65
CA VAL A 77 -12.58 12.89 6.04
C VAL A 77 -12.54 11.42 6.46
N GLY A 78 -13.01 10.51 5.60
CA GLY A 78 -12.93 9.07 5.86
C GLY A 78 -11.50 8.58 6.08
N GLN A 79 -10.53 9.06 5.29
CA GLN A 79 -9.11 8.73 5.45
C GLN A 79 -8.54 9.25 6.77
N VAL A 80 -8.89 10.47 7.18
CA VAL A 80 -8.48 11.02 8.49
C VAL A 80 -9.10 10.22 9.64
N ILE A 81 -10.37 9.81 9.54
CA ILE A 81 -11.01 8.94 10.55
C ILE A 81 -10.26 7.61 10.66
N VAL A 82 -9.90 6.98 9.54
CA VAL A 82 -9.09 5.74 9.54
C VAL A 82 -7.75 5.96 10.25
N ALA A 83 -7.08 7.09 10.00
CA ALA A 83 -5.84 7.42 10.69
C ALA A 83 -6.01 7.55 12.21
N LEU A 84 -7.06 8.25 12.66
CA LEU A 84 -7.36 8.40 14.09
C LEU A 84 -7.65 7.05 14.76
N LEU A 85 -8.42 6.18 14.08
CA LEU A 85 -8.67 4.81 14.56
C LEU A 85 -7.36 4.00 14.67
N LEU A 86 -6.45 4.15 13.71
CA LEU A 86 -5.14 3.50 13.76
C LEU A 86 -4.24 4.03 14.88
N LEU A 87 -4.36 5.29 15.29
CA LEU A 87 -3.55 5.88 16.36
C LEU A 87 -4.03 5.48 17.76
N ILE A 88 -5.34 5.33 17.97
CA ILE A 88 -5.91 4.95 19.26
C ILE A 88 -5.79 3.42 19.45
N PRO A 89 -5.01 2.92 20.45
CA PRO A 89 -4.75 1.48 20.58
C PRO A 89 -6.00 0.59 20.68
N ARG A 90 -7.06 1.09 21.33
CA ARG A 90 -8.32 0.36 21.49
C ARG A 90 -9.06 0.19 20.16
N THR A 91 -8.99 1.14 19.24
CA THR A 91 -9.71 1.11 17.95
C THR A 91 -8.82 0.73 16.76
N ALA A 92 -7.53 0.45 16.98
CA ALA A 92 -6.56 0.12 15.93
C ALA A 92 -7.01 -0.99 14.97
N LEU A 93 -7.68 -2.04 15.47
CA LEU A 93 -8.21 -3.11 14.62
C LEU A 93 -9.30 -2.59 13.67
N LEU A 94 -10.21 -1.72 14.15
CA LEU A 94 -11.21 -1.10 13.29
C LEU A 94 -10.54 -0.22 12.23
N GLY A 95 -9.50 0.51 12.61
CA GLY A 95 -8.67 1.27 11.66
C GLY A 95 -8.07 0.37 10.58
N ALA A 96 -7.47 -0.77 10.95
CA ALA A 96 -6.87 -1.71 10.01
C ALA A 96 -7.90 -2.40 9.10
N ILE A 97 -9.07 -2.77 9.64
CA ILE A 97 -10.18 -3.35 8.87
C ILE A 97 -10.72 -2.34 7.87
N SER A 98 -10.96 -1.09 8.29
CA SER A 98 -11.45 -0.03 7.41
C SER A 98 -10.40 0.36 6.37
N SER A 99 -9.12 0.37 6.73
CA SER A 99 -8.02 0.70 5.83
C SER A 99 -7.81 -0.34 4.74
N PHE A 100 -8.03 -1.63 5.04
CA PHE A 100 -7.74 -2.75 4.14
C PHE A 100 -8.41 -2.65 2.75
N PRO A 101 -9.75 -2.54 2.63
CA PRO A 101 -10.38 -2.48 1.32
C PRO A 101 -9.96 -1.22 0.55
N ILE A 102 -9.69 -0.12 1.25
CA ILE A 102 -9.24 1.14 0.64
C ILE A 102 -7.84 0.96 0.03
N ILE A 103 -6.87 0.48 0.80
CA ILE A 103 -5.49 0.33 0.30
C ILE A 103 -5.35 -0.78 -0.72
N LEU A 104 -6.15 -1.85 -0.61
CA LEU A 104 -6.22 -2.90 -1.62
C LEU A 104 -6.72 -2.34 -2.95
N ASN A 105 -7.80 -1.56 -2.94
CA ASN A 105 -8.33 -0.94 -4.15
C ASN A 105 -7.31 0.03 -4.77
N ILE A 106 -6.66 0.86 -3.95
CA ILE A 106 -5.59 1.76 -4.42
C ILE A 106 -4.44 0.95 -5.03
N CYS A 107 -3.99 -0.13 -4.40
CA CYS A 107 -2.94 -0.99 -4.98
C CYS A 107 -3.33 -1.48 -6.37
N VAL A 108 -4.50 -2.12 -6.49
CA VAL A 108 -4.99 -2.63 -7.78
C VAL A 108 -5.06 -1.52 -8.84
N LEU A 109 -5.56 -0.33 -8.47
CA LEU A 109 -5.62 0.81 -9.36
C LEU A 109 -4.23 1.24 -9.83
N THR A 110 -3.27 1.38 -8.90
CA THR A 110 -1.91 1.83 -9.23
C THR A 110 -1.15 0.84 -10.13
N TYR A 111 -1.30 -0.47 -9.90
CA TYR A 111 -0.76 -1.50 -10.81
C TYR A 111 -1.44 -1.47 -12.20
N SER A 112 -2.74 -1.18 -12.27
CA SER A 112 -3.47 -1.16 -13.55
C SER A 112 -2.99 -0.05 -14.50
N VAL A 113 -2.42 1.02 -13.96
CA VAL A 113 -2.05 2.24 -14.71
C VAL A 113 -0.55 2.57 -14.65
N ARG A 114 0.28 1.66 -14.13
CA ARG A 114 1.75 1.83 -14.05
C ARG A 114 2.19 3.09 -13.28
N PHE A 115 1.45 3.44 -12.23
CA PHE A 115 1.72 4.66 -11.46
C PHE A 115 2.99 4.55 -10.61
N GLU A 116 3.79 5.62 -10.49
CA GLU A 116 5.02 5.58 -9.67
C GLU A 116 4.75 5.29 -8.19
N GLY A 117 3.61 5.76 -7.66
CA GLY A 117 3.19 5.46 -6.29
C GLY A 117 2.82 3.99 -6.03
N THR A 118 2.87 3.10 -7.03
CA THR A 118 2.53 1.66 -6.87
C THR A 118 3.33 0.99 -5.77
N ARG A 119 4.63 1.31 -5.66
CA ARG A 119 5.51 0.75 -4.61
C ARG A 119 5.04 1.16 -3.21
N ALA A 120 4.75 2.46 -3.02
CA ALA A 120 4.27 2.99 -1.75
C ALA A 120 2.91 2.40 -1.35
N ALA A 121 1.98 2.31 -2.29
CA ALA A 121 0.69 1.66 -2.07
C ALA A 121 0.87 0.19 -1.64
N THR A 122 1.76 -0.55 -2.32
CA THR A 122 2.06 -1.96 -1.98
C THR A 122 2.63 -2.08 -0.56
N PHE A 123 3.54 -1.20 -0.15
CA PHE A 123 4.10 -1.20 1.20
C PHE A 123 3.03 -0.90 2.26
N MET A 124 2.13 0.04 2.00
CA MET A 124 0.98 0.30 2.86
C MET A 124 0.06 -0.92 2.97
N LEU A 125 -0.23 -1.62 1.86
CA LEU A 125 -1.02 -2.85 1.86
C LEU A 125 -0.35 -3.93 2.71
N LEU A 126 0.96 -4.15 2.55
CA LEU A 126 1.73 -5.10 3.36
C LEU A 126 1.73 -4.73 4.85
N ALA A 127 1.90 -3.45 5.18
CA ALA A 127 1.81 -2.97 6.55
C ALA A 127 0.41 -3.23 7.15
N ASN A 128 -0.65 -3.01 6.37
CA ASN A 128 -2.01 -3.23 6.83
C ASN A 128 -2.34 -4.72 7.00
N LEU A 129 -1.87 -5.57 6.08
CA LEU A 129 -1.94 -7.04 6.21
C LEU A 129 -1.22 -7.51 7.48
N PHE A 130 -0.03 -6.98 7.75
CA PHE A 130 0.68 -7.27 8.99
C PHE A 130 -0.14 -6.88 10.24
N LEU A 131 -0.79 -5.72 10.26
CA LEU A 131 -1.64 -5.31 11.38
C LEU A 131 -2.85 -6.22 11.57
N LEU A 132 -3.50 -6.65 10.49
CA LEU A 132 -4.60 -7.63 10.56
C LEU A 132 -4.13 -8.97 11.13
N CYS A 133 -2.93 -9.44 10.73
CA CYS A 133 -2.31 -10.62 11.33
C CYS A 133 -1.93 -10.40 12.81
N TRP A 134 -1.46 -9.20 13.18
CA TRP A 134 -1.07 -8.86 14.55
C TRP A 134 -2.24 -8.83 15.53
N ASP A 135 -3.41 -8.39 15.06
CA ASP A 135 -4.68 -8.35 15.79
C ASP A 135 -5.55 -9.60 15.53
N TYR A 136 -4.99 -10.68 15.00
CA TYR A 136 -5.73 -11.90 14.61
C TYR A 136 -6.65 -12.45 15.72
N ASN A 137 -6.22 -12.45 16.98
CA ASN A 137 -7.07 -12.91 18.09
C ASN A 137 -8.34 -12.07 18.24
N ARG A 138 -8.24 -10.75 18.08
CA ARG A 138 -9.37 -9.83 18.15
C ARG A 138 -10.23 -9.95 16.89
N LEU A 139 -9.61 -10.17 15.73
CA LEU A 139 -10.30 -10.39 14.46
C LEU A 139 -11.11 -11.70 14.46
N LYS A 140 -10.58 -12.79 15.05
CA LYS A 140 -11.28 -14.08 15.23
C LYS A 140 -12.56 -13.94 16.05
N SER A 141 -12.61 -12.96 16.96
CA SER A 141 -13.83 -12.66 17.73
C SER A 141 -14.94 -12.02 16.91
N ILE A 142 -14.61 -11.40 15.77
CA ILE A 142 -15.56 -10.71 14.89
C ILE A 142 -16.02 -11.63 13.74
N LEU A 143 -15.17 -12.58 13.34
CA LEU A 143 -15.46 -13.50 12.26
C LEU A 143 -16.45 -14.61 12.68
N PRO A 144 -17.37 -15.03 11.80
CA PRO A 144 -18.42 -16.01 12.11
C PRO A 144 -17.92 -17.47 12.19
N PHE A 145 -16.59 -17.69 12.27
CA PHE A 145 -16.03 -19.04 12.30
C PHE A 145 -16.17 -19.67 13.69
N LYS A 146 -16.47 -20.96 13.72
CA LYS A 146 -16.63 -21.75 14.95
C LYS A 146 -15.39 -21.57 15.83
N GLN A 147 -15.58 -20.93 16.99
CA GLN A 147 -14.50 -20.73 17.94
C GLN A 147 -14.26 -22.05 18.67
N ASP A 148 -13.23 -22.78 18.27
CA ASP A 148 -12.68 -23.79 19.17
C ASP A 148 -12.19 -23.05 20.40
N LYS A 149 -12.85 -23.31 21.53
CA LYS A 149 -12.46 -22.85 22.86
C LYS A 149 -11.13 -23.54 23.20
N LEU A 150 -10.01 -23.04 22.67
CA LEU A 150 -8.72 -23.37 23.26
C LEU A 150 -8.66 -22.64 24.60
N ASP A 151 -8.53 -23.42 25.65
CA ASP A 151 -8.59 -23.01 27.05
C ASP A 151 -7.81 -21.72 27.31
N ALA A 152 -8.51 -20.75 27.89
CA ALA A 152 -7.97 -19.47 28.38
C ALA A 152 -6.99 -19.64 29.57
N HIS A 153 -6.41 -20.82 29.75
CA HIS A 153 -5.67 -21.22 30.96
C HIS A 153 -4.14 -21.20 30.81
N SER A 154 -3.59 -20.61 29.74
CA SER A 154 -2.12 -20.53 29.59
C SER A 154 -1.54 -19.19 29.16
N ILE A 155 -2.32 -18.09 29.20
CA ILE A 155 -1.75 -16.74 29.12
C ILE A 155 -1.30 -16.34 30.54
N LYS A 156 -0.35 -17.08 31.13
CA LYS A 156 0.55 -16.44 32.09
C LYS A 156 1.28 -15.37 31.29
N GLU A 157 1.27 -14.13 31.77
CA GLU A 157 2.10 -13.04 31.22
C GLU A 157 3.57 -13.49 31.27
N LYS A 158 4.03 -14.17 30.21
CA LYS A 158 5.43 -14.54 30.07
C LYS A 158 6.20 -13.23 29.84
N PRO A 159 7.31 -13.00 30.52
CA PRO A 159 8.12 -11.81 30.31
C PRO A 159 8.49 -11.70 28.83
N LEU A 160 8.37 -10.50 28.24
CA LEU A 160 8.62 -10.31 26.82
C LEU A 160 10.07 -10.73 26.50
N LYS A 161 10.20 -11.67 25.57
CA LYS A 161 11.51 -12.10 25.08
C LYS A 161 12.12 -10.95 24.28
N SER A 162 13.36 -10.60 24.60
CA SER A 162 14.05 -9.42 24.05
C SER A 162 14.94 -9.73 22.84
N ARG A 163 15.12 -11.01 22.49
CA ARG A 163 15.98 -11.44 21.37
C ARG A 163 15.43 -10.90 20.05
N PHE A 164 16.29 -10.21 19.30
CA PHE A 164 15.95 -9.66 18.00
C PHE A 164 15.60 -10.77 16.98
N PRO A 165 14.45 -10.72 16.29
CA PRO A 165 14.02 -11.75 15.36
C PRO A 165 14.59 -11.49 13.96
N PHE A 166 15.88 -11.82 13.75
CA PHE A 166 16.58 -11.58 12.48
C PHE A 166 15.87 -12.16 11.26
N LEU A 167 15.31 -13.37 11.37
CA LEU A 167 14.58 -14.02 10.27
C LEU A 167 13.35 -13.22 9.84
N PHE A 168 12.63 -12.63 10.79
CA PHE A 168 11.45 -11.83 10.50
C PHE A 168 11.84 -10.53 9.77
N PHE A 169 12.78 -9.76 10.32
CA PHE A 169 13.20 -8.50 9.70
C PHE A 169 13.94 -8.73 8.37
N GLY A 170 14.72 -9.81 8.26
CA GLY A 170 15.29 -10.24 6.99
C GLY A 170 14.21 -10.56 5.95
N GLY A 171 13.14 -11.25 6.36
CA GLY A 171 11.97 -11.51 5.52
C GLY A 171 11.24 -10.23 5.10
N VAL A 172 11.07 -9.26 6.00
CA VAL A 172 10.48 -7.94 5.68
C VAL A 172 11.32 -7.23 4.62
N VAL A 173 12.64 -7.11 4.84
CA VAL A 173 13.54 -6.45 3.88
C VAL A 173 13.55 -7.17 2.54
N ALA A 174 13.62 -8.50 2.54
CA ALA A 174 13.56 -9.31 1.32
C ALA A 174 12.24 -9.12 0.57
N THR A 175 11.11 -9.04 1.29
CA THR A 175 9.79 -8.78 0.68
C THR A 175 9.72 -7.40 0.05
N LEU A 176 10.21 -6.36 0.74
CA LEU A 176 10.26 -5.01 0.20
C LEU A 176 11.17 -4.92 -1.03
N ALA A 177 12.35 -5.53 -0.97
CA ALA A 177 13.28 -5.61 -2.10
C ALA A 177 12.66 -6.37 -3.29
N LEU A 178 11.94 -7.47 -3.02
CA LEU A 178 11.22 -8.23 -4.04
C LEU A 178 10.12 -7.38 -4.69
N VAL A 179 9.35 -6.61 -3.93
CA VAL A 179 8.34 -5.69 -4.50
C VAL A 179 9.00 -4.68 -5.43
N VAL A 180 10.13 -4.08 -5.04
CA VAL A 180 10.88 -3.13 -5.88
C VAL A 180 11.36 -3.81 -7.15
N PHE A 181 11.98 -4.98 -7.02
CA PHE A 181 12.50 -5.78 -8.13
C PHE A 181 11.40 -6.19 -9.12
N LEU A 182 10.30 -6.77 -8.62
CA LEU A 182 9.16 -7.18 -9.44
C LEU A 182 8.53 -5.99 -10.16
N ASN A 183 8.34 -4.84 -9.48
CA ASN A 183 7.83 -3.65 -10.14
C ASN A 183 8.72 -3.21 -11.31
N ASN A 184 10.05 -3.31 -11.17
CA ASN A 184 10.98 -2.96 -12.25
C ASN A 184 10.95 -3.97 -13.40
N ILE A 185 10.63 -5.24 -13.15
CA ILE A 185 10.48 -6.25 -14.20
C ILE A 185 9.13 -6.15 -14.92
N ILE A 186 8.04 -5.93 -14.17
CA ILE A 186 6.68 -5.90 -14.73
C ILE A 186 6.50 -4.73 -15.70
N TYR A 187 7.21 -3.62 -15.46
CA TYR A 187 7.09 -2.41 -16.25
C TYR A 187 8.44 -2.02 -16.86
N ASP A 188 8.63 -2.38 -18.12
CA ASP A 188 9.77 -1.95 -18.94
C ASP A 188 9.78 -0.43 -19.21
N ILE A 189 8.58 0.17 -19.25
CA ILE A 189 8.41 1.62 -19.32
C ILE A 189 7.29 2.08 -18.38
N ARG A 190 7.49 3.27 -17.80
CA ARG A 190 6.54 3.92 -16.91
C ARG A 190 6.38 5.38 -17.29
N PRO A 191 5.14 5.92 -17.19
CA PRO A 191 4.88 7.30 -17.53
C PRO A 191 5.47 8.30 -16.53
N GLY A 192 5.78 7.91 -15.28
CA GLY A 192 6.20 8.88 -14.27
C GLY A 192 5.09 9.88 -13.89
N ASN A 193 5.39 10.77 -12.94
CA ASN A 193 4.50 11.89 -12.63
C ASN A 193 4.75 13.07 -13.59
N SER A 194 6.02 13.27 -13.99
CA SER A 194 6.44 14.35 -14.88
C SER A 194 7.12 13.82 -16.16
N PRO A 195 7.25 14.65 -17.22
CA PRO A 195 7.99 14.28 -18.43
C PRO A 195 9.47 13.94 -18.14
N GLU A 196 10.09 14.67 -17.21
CA GLU A 196 11.46 14.45 -16.76
C GLU A 196 11.61 13.11 -16.03
N GLU A 197 10.65 12.77 -15.17
CA GLU A 197 10.61 11.48 -14.49
C GLU A 197 10.33 10.32 -15.45
N CYS A 198 9.58 10.56 -16.53
CA CYS A 198 9.37 9.55 -17.58
C CYS A 198 10.66 9.29 -18.37
N THR A 199 11.35 10.36 -18.77
CA THR A 199 12.49 10.28 -19.69
C THR A 199 13.79 9.88 -19.02
N ASN A 200 13.90 10.03 -17.69
CA ASN A 200 15.11 9.68 -16.94
C ASN A 200 15.54 8.21 -17.09
N GLY A 201 14.58 7.31 -17.32
CA GLY A 201 14.80 5.86 -17.48
C GLY A 201 14.97 5.44 -18.94
N CYS A 202 14.79 6.34 -19.89
CA CYS A 202 14.94 6.03 -21.31
C CYS A 202 16.39 5.69 -21.74
N PRO A 203 17.46 6.31 -21.19
CA PRO A 203 18.83 5.98 -21.59
C PRO A 203 19.20 4.51 -21.36
N ASP A 204 18.70 3.91 -20.28
CA ASP A 204 18.96 2.50 -19.92
C ASP A 204 17.93 1.52 -20.52
N ASN A 205 16.97 2.03 -21.32
CA ASN A 205 15.94 1.22 -21.96
C ASN A 205 16.48 0.50 -23.20
N SER A 206 15.91 -0.67 -23.51
CA SER A 206 16.18 -1.43 -24.74
C SER A 206 16.03 -0.62 -26.04
N ASN A 207 15.11 0.35 -26.09
CA ASN A 207 14.94 1.28 -27.20
C ASN A 207 14.71 2.71 -26.66
N PRO A 208 15.78 3.50 -26.47
CA PRO A 208 15.69 4.85 -25.90
C PRO A 208 14.80 5.80 -26.73
N LYS A 209 14.76 5.63 -28.05
CA LYS A 209 13.94 6.46 -28.95
C LYS A 209 12.46 6.16 -28.78
N ALA A 210 12.08 4.87 -28.78
CA ALA A 210 10.70 4.47 -28.52
C ALA A 210 10.23 4.92 -27.13
N CYS A 211 11.13 4.87 -26.13
CA CYS A 211 10.83 5.36 -24.78
C CYS A 211 10.56 6.87 -24.76
N GLN A 212 11.37 7.68 -25.44
CA GLN A 212 11.13 9.12 -25.56
C GLN A 212 9.81 9.42 -26.29
N GLU A 213 9.51 8.69 -27.36
CA GLU A 213 8.24 8.84 -28.10
C GLU A 213 7.03 8.47 -27.23
N PHE A 214 7.14 7.44 -26.38
CA PHE A 214 6.12 7.10 -25.40
C PHE A 214 5.90 8.22 -24.39
N CYS A 215 6.97 8.79 -23.83
CA CYS A 215 6.88 9.88 -22.86
C CYS A 215 6.25 11.13 -23.49
N ASP A 216 6.63 11.48 -24.71
CA ASP A 216 6.03 12.57 -25.48
C ASP A 216 4.54 12.30 -25.81
N CYS A 217 4.21 11.06 -26.16
CA CYS A 217 2.86 10.60 -26.45
C CYS A 217 1.89 10.82 -25.27
N ILE A 218 2.31 10.49 -24.05
CA ILE A 218 1.48 10.66 -22.85
C ILE A 218 1.48 12.11 -22.36
N HIS A 219 2.65 12.71 -22.19
CA HIS A 219 2.74 13.98 -21.48
C HIS A 219 2.40 15.18 -22.35
N ASN A 220 2.94 15.25 -23.57
CA ASN A 220 2.79 16.41 -24.44
C ASN A 220 1.60 16.26 -25.39
N LYS A 221 1.44 15.09 -26.01
CA LYS A 221 0.34 14.83 -26.96
C LYS A 221 -0.98 14.44 -26.28
N GLY A 222 -0.92 14.04 -25.01
CA GLY A 222 -2.09 13.71 -24.21
C GLY A 222 -2.88 12.49 -24.68
N LYS A 223 -2.24 11.56 -25.40
CA LYS A 223 -2.91 10.37 -25.90
C LYS A 223 -3.17 9.36 -24.76
N PRO A 224 -4.21 8.51 -24.87
CA PRO A 224 -4.47 7.45 -23.90
C PRO A 224 -3.27 6.50 -23.75
N ILE A 225 -2.95 6.11 -22.51
CA ILE A 225 -1.80 5.23 -22.19
C ILE A 225 -1.76 3.97 -23.05
N GLY A 226 -2.91 3.35 -23.35
CA GLY A 226 -3.00 2.14 -24.15
C GLY A 226 -2.51 2.35 -25.58
N LYS A 227 -2.80 3.50 -26.19
CA LYS A 227 -2.31 3.85 -27.53
C LYS A 227 -0.81 4.11 -27.52
N CYS A 228 -0.31 4.83 -26.51
CA CYS A 228 1.12 5.07 -26.38
C CYS A 228 1.91 3.78 -26.13
N LEU A 229 1.38 2.87 -25.31
CA LEU A 229 1.95 1.54 -25.11
C LEU A 229 1.93 0.72 -26.40
N GLU A 230 0.84 0.75 -27.17
CA GLU A 230 0.77 0.04 -28.45
C GLU A 230 1.80 0.57 -29.46
N GLU A 231 1.98 1.90 -29.53
CA GLU A 231 3.02 2.54 -30.36
C GLU A 231 4.43 2.15 -29.88
N TYR A 232 4.66 2.12 -28.56
CA TYR A 232 5.92 1.70 -27.96
C TYR A 232 6.26 0.23 -28.25
N GLU A 233 5.33 -0.71 -28.01
CA GLU A 233 5.55 -2.14 -28.23
C GLU A 233 5.73 -2.49 -29.72
N LYS A 234 5.17 -1.69 -30.64
CA LYS A 234 5.44 -1.83 -32.09
C LYS A 234 6.83 -1.37 -32.49
N ALA A 235 7.40 -0.41 -31.74
CA ALA A 235 8.70 0.17 -32.01
C ALA A 235 9.85 -0.54 -31.28
N LYS A 236 9.53 -1.34 -30.25
CA LYS A 236 10.46 -2.14 -29.45
C LYS A 236 10.93 -3.38 -30.20
#